data_AF-A0A9P0FXN3-F1
#
_entry.id   AF-A0A9P0FXN3-F1
#
_cell.length_a   1.000
_cell.length_b   1.000
_cell.length_c   1.000
_cell.angle_alpha   90.00
_cell.angle_beta   90.00
_cell.angle_gamma   90.00
#
_symmetry.space_group_name_H-M   'P 1'
#
loop_
_entity.id
_entity.type
_entity.pdbx_description
1 polymer ?
#
loop_
_entity_poly.entity_id
_entity_poly.type
_entity_poly.pdbx_seq_one_letter_code
_entity_poly.pdbx_strand_id
1 'polypeptide(L)'
;MALSYISESEAPRDFRVSSTESDAHYTKCLLCYTVKRNFYCPDCIKTGNFVHSSMPYSERYSEKQAKLLRLKVNRKHVLERCEKLLSHKIKKDRLVTETKQSRDKLDLLRLAIEQRRNNIEEKKKELVNLKQHNHDLNSKLPRYQKRVSLLGKHAQDQRLELQNKISAYSQQADLLAALRRSRIRQLTKYIFPVYISYDTSESIEDMEFVGDDDEEPPKRPQLHIVNSWISTDGDFSNLQSWGESGIIMRFFLVSYIFLNDIDRS
;
A
#
# COMPACT_ATOMS: atom_id res chain seq x y z
N MET A 1 15.17 43.88 -44.88
CA MET A 1 14.64 44.52 -43.65
C MET A 1 15.15 45.94 -43.60
N ALA A 2 14.25 46.90 -43.74
CA ALA A 2 14.50 48.31 -43.46
C ALA A 2 13.25 48.81 -42.74
N LEU A 3 13.38 49.04 -41.44
CA LEU A 3 12.33 49.52 -40.55
C LEU A 3 12.30 51.04 -40.64
N SER A 4 11.29 51.62 -41.32
CA SER A 4 10.98 53.04 -41.14
C SER A 4 9.94 53.18 -40.04
N TYR A 5 10.41 53.67 -38.89
CA TYR A 5 9.63 54.31 -37.85
C TYR A 5 8.75 55.40 -38.49
N ILE A 6 7.43 55.29 -38.32
CA ILE A 6 6.53 56.44 -38.47
C ILE A 6 5.95 56.66 -37.08
N SER A 7 6.48 57.68 -36.41
CA SER A 7 5.87 58.25 -35.21
C SER A 7 4.51 58.83 -35.59
N GLU A 8 3.47 58.44 -34.87
CA GLU A 8 2.20 59.16 -34.87
C GLU A 8 2.40 60.56 -34.24
N SER A 9 1.59 61.53 -34.71
CA SER A 9 1.26 62.81 -34.03
C SER A 9 1.98 64.10 -34.44
N GLU A 10 2.11 64.38 -35.74
CA GLU A 10 2.12 65.79 -36.17
C GLU A 10 1.42 65.92 -37.53
N ALA A 11 0.25 66.57 -37.56
CA ALA A 11 -0.42 66.92 -38.81
C ALA A 11 0.47 67.93 -39.57
N PRO A 12 0.68 67.76 -40.90
CA PRO A 12 1.40 68.76 -41.69
C PRO A 12 0.78 70.14 -41.50
N ARG A 13 1.50 71.06 -40.85
CA ARG A 13 0.98 72.39 -40.47
C ARG A 13 0.95 73.42 -41.60
N ASP A 14 1.41 73.06 -42.79
CA ASP A 14 1.36 73.94 -43.96
C ASP A 14 0.80 73.21 -45.18
N PHE A 15 -0.53 73.06 -45.22
CA PHE A 15 -1.19 73.09 -46.51
C PHE A 15 -1.14 74.53 -47.00
N ARG A 16 -0.36 74.81 -48.04
CA ARG A 16 -0.55 76.03 -48.83
C ARG A 16 -1.89 75.93 -49.58
N VAL A 17 -2.98 76.12 -48.84
CA VAL A 17 -4.26 76.50 -49.41
C VAL A 17 -4.09 77.95 -49.84
N SER A 18 -3.86 78.17 -51.13
CA SER A 18 -4.00 79.48 -51.74
C SER A 18 -5.39 80.01 -51.43
N SER A 19 -5.47 80.84 -50.41
CA SER A 19 -6.65 81.62 -50.07
C SER A 19 -6.70 82.79 -51.03
N THR A 20 -7.30 82.57 -52.21
CA THR A 20 -7.79 83.64 -53.06
C THR A 20 -9.31 83.60 -53.01
N GLU A 21 -9.89 84.32 -52.06
CA GLU A 21 -11.25 84.82 -52.20
C GLU A 21 -11.21 86.01 -53.16
N SER A 22 -11.39 85.74 -54.44
CA SER A 22 -11.92 86.69 -55.44
C SER A 22 -12.01 86.00 -56.80
N ASP A 23 -13.13 86.23 -57.46
CA ASP A 23 -13.59 85.66 -58.73
C ASP A 23 -13.94 84.16 -58.72
N ALA A 24 -15.26 83.93 -58.72
CA ALA A 24 -15.87 82.65 -59.03
C ALA A 24 -15.56 82.28 -60.49
N HIS A 25 -14.35 81.79 -60.75
CA HIS A 25 -14.03 81.04 -61.96
C HIS A 25 -14.78 79.71 -61.88
N TYR A 26 -16.03 79.74 -62.30
CA TYR A 26 -16.80 78.52 -62.44
C TYR A 26 -16.11 77.64 -63.48
N THR A 27 -15.58 76.51 -63.02
CA THR A 27 -15.01 75.50 -63.91
C THR A 27 -16.10 74.52 -64.30
N LYS A 28 -16.16 74.16 -65.58
CA LYS A 28 -17.09 73.13 -66.05
C LYS A 28 -16.57 71.78 -65.55
N CYS A 29 -17.43 70.98 -64.94
CA CYS A 29 -17.08 69.61 -64.57
C CYS A 29 -16.60 68.85 -65.81
N LEU A 30 -15.43 68.24 -65.77
CA LEU A 30 -14.85 67.56 -66.94
C LEU A 30 -15.60 66.28 -67.35
N LEU A 31 -16.60 65.85 -66.58
CA LEU A 31 -17.37 64.63 -66.80
C LEU A 31 -18.77 64.88 -67.38
N CYS A 32 -19.42 65.98 -66.98
CA CYS A 32 -20.79 66.33 -67.38
C CYS A 32 -20.94 67.80 -67.84
N TYR A 33 -19.83 68.53 -67.91
CA TYR A 33 -19.71 69.93 -68.33
C TYR A 33 -20.59 70.94 -67.58
N THR A 34 -21.16 70.53 -66.45
CA THR A 34 -21.95 71.40 -65.57
C THR A 34 -21.03 72.36 -64.81
N VAL A 35 -21.39 73.65 -64.81
CA VAL A 35 -20.62 74.77 -64.28
C VAL A 35 -20.61 74.76 -62.74
N LYS A 36 -19.44 74.58 -62.09
CA LYS A 36 -19.28 74.46 -60.62
C LYS A 36 -17.92 74.97 -60.11
N ARG A 37 -17.77 75.01 -58.77
CA ARG A 37 -16.55 75.46 -58.07
C ARG A 37 -15.45 74.38 -57.94
N ASN A 38 -15.81 73.10 -58.06
CA ASN A 38 -14.92 71.95 -57.84
C ASN A 38 -14.65 71.17 -59.14
N PHE A 39 -13.53 70.43 -59.21
CA PHE A 39 -13.07 69.65 -60.37
C PHE A 39 -14.12 68.65 -60.92
N TYR A 40 -14.89 68.01 -60.03
CA TYR A 40 -16.05 67.19 -60.36
C TYR A 40 -17.30 67.69 -59.62
N CYS A 41 -18.47 67.58 -60.25
CA CYS A 41 -19.72 67.94 -59.57
C CYS A 41 -20.13 66.87 -58.53
N PRO A 42 -20.90 67.24 -57.49
CA PRO A 42 -21.37 66.30 -56.47
C PRO A 42 -22.12 65.10 -57.04
N ASP A 43 -22.87 65.29 -58.12
CA ASP A 43 -23.64 64.21 -58.74
C ASP A 43 -22.74 63.20 -59.45
N CYS A 44 -21.68 63.65 -60.14
CA CYS A 44 -20.67 62.77 -60.72
C CYS A 44 -19.87 62.02 -59.65
N ILE A 45 -19.62 62.64 -58.49
CA ILE A 45 -18.97 61.99 -57.35
C ILE A 45 -19.89 60.92 -56.75
N LYS A 46 -21.15 61.27 -56.46
CA LYS A 46 -22.16 60.34 -55.91
C LYS A 46 -22.43 59.16 -56.83
N THR A 47 -22.44 59.40 -58.13
CA THR A 47 -22.63 58.34 -59.15
C THR A 47 -21.34 57.52 -59.38
N GLY A 48 -20.21 57.93 -58.79
CA GLY A 48 -18.93 57.22 -58.96
C GLY A 48 -18.29 57.39 -60.33
N ASN A 49 -18.67 58.42 -61.09
CA ASN A 49 -18.21 58.68 -62.46
C ASN A 49 -16.86 59.39 -62.53
N PHE A 50 -16.06 59.32 -61.47
CA PHE A 50 -14.74 59.94 -61.41
C PHE A 50 -13.62 58.90 -61.54
N VAL A 51 -12.46 59.40 -61.93
CA VAL A 51 -11.22 58.64 -62.09
C VAL A 51 -10.16 59.25 -61.19
N HIS A 52 -9.21 58.43 -60.73
CA HIS A 52 -8.09 58.89 -59.92
C HIS A 52 -7.22 59.87 -60.73
N SER A 53 -6.81 60.98 -60.12
CA SER A 53 -6.09 62.08 -60.80
C SER A 53 -4.78 61.64 -61.44
N SER A 54 -4.08 60.67 -60.86
CA SER A 54 -2.83 60.12 -61.41
C SER A 54 -3.02 59.12 -62.55
N MET A 55 -4.26 58.71 -62.87
CA MET A 55 -4.52 57.66 -63.86
C MET A 55 -5.80 57.92 -64.67
N PRO A 56 -5.81 58.96 -65.50
CA PRO A 56 -7.01 59.48 -66.18
C PRO A 56 -7.66 58.49 -67.16
N TYR A 57 -6.92 57.48 -67.62
CA TYR A 57 -7.43 56.40 -68.49
C TYR A 57 -7.85 55.14 -67.72
N SER A 58 -7.91 55.17 -66.39
CA SER A 58 -8.34 54.02 -65.60
C SER A 58 -9.87 53.90 -65.48
N GLU A 59 -10.35 52.69 -65.21
CA GLU A 59 -11.77 52.39 -64.94
C GLU A 59 -12.35 53.37 -63.90
N ARG A 60 -13.60 53.81 -64.13
CA ARG A 60 -14.31 54.69 -63.20
C ARG A 60 -14.56 53.98 -61.87
N TYR A 61 -14.73 54.75 -60.79
CA TYR A 61 -15.01 54.16 -59.47
C TYR A 61 -16.24 53.25 -59.48
N SER A 62 -17.32 53.67 -60.16
CA SER A 62 -18.55 52.88 -60.31
C SER A 62 -18.32 51.54 -61.03
N GLU A 63 -17.46 51.53 -62.05
CA GLU A 63 -17.08 50.31 -62.79
C GLU A 63 -16.26 49.37 -61.90
N LYS A 64 -15.28 49.89 -61.14
CA LYS A 64 -14.49 49.11 -60.18
C LYS A 64 -15.37 48.51 -59.09
N GLN A 65 -16.32 49.27 -58.57
CA GLN A 65 -17.27 48.80 -57.56
C GLN A 65 -18.16 47.68 -58.13
N ALA A 66 -18.68 47.85 -59.35
CA ALA A 66 -19.46 46.80 -60.02
C ALA A 66 -18.63 45.53 -60.26
N LYS A 67 -17.36 45.68 -60.69
CA LYS A 67 -16.41 44.57 -60.87
C LYS A 67 -16.14 43.84 -59.56
N LEU A 68 -15.93 44.56 -58.46
CA LEU A 68 -15.76 43.97 -57.12
C LEU A 68 -16.99 43.17 -56.68
N LEU A 69 -18.21 43.71 -56.89
CA LEU A 69 -19.44 42.99 -56.55
C LEU A 69 -19.57 41.70 -57.37
N ARG A 70 -19.29 41.75 -58.69
CA ARG A 70 -19.26 40.55 -59.55
C ARG A 70 -18.25 39.52 -59.06
N LEU A 71 -17.05 39.95 -58.67
CA LEU A 71 -16.03 39.05 -58.11
C LEU A 71 -16.47 38.42 -56.78
N LYS A 72 -17.12 39.17 -55.89
CA LYS A 72 -17.67 38.63 -54.63
C LYS A 72 -18.74 37.58 -54.88
N VAL A 73 -19.66 37.83 -55.81
CA VAL A 73 -20.71 36.88 -56.21
C VAL A 73 -20.09 35.63 -56.83
N ASN A 74 -19.14 35.79 -57.76
CA ASN A 74 -18.44 34.66 -58.38
C ASN A 74 -17.66 33.83 -57.35
N ARG A 75 -16.97 34.47 -56.41
CA ARG A 75 -16.29 33.78 -55.31
C ARG A 75 -17.26 32.95 -54.49
N LYS A 76 -18.39 33.52 -54.09
CA LYS A 76 -19.43 32.80 -53.33
C LYS A 76 -19.96 31.60 -54.12
N HIS A 77 -20.28 31.80 -55.40
CA HIS A 77 -20.76 30.73 -56.27
C HIS A 77 -19.74 29.58 -56.42
N VAL A 78 -18.45 29.90 -56.56
CA VAL A 78 -17.39 28.89 -56.62
C VAL A 78 -17.30 28.11 -55.30
N LEU A 79 -17.33 28.80 -54.16
CA LEU A 79 -17.28 28.16 -52.83
C LEU A 79 -18.46 27.20 -52.61
N GLU A 80 -19.69 27.64 -52.91
CA GLU A 80 -20.89 26.80 -52.80
C GLU A 80 -20.81 25.56 -53.71
N ARG A 81 -20.26 25.72 -54.92
CA ARG A 81 -20.04 24.59 -55.83
C ARG A 81 -19.00 23.61 -55.27
N CYS A 82 -17.89 24.11 -54.75
CA CYS A 82 -16.87 23.29 -54.11
C CYS A 82 -17.44 22.54 -52.90
N GLU A 83 -18.20 23.21 -52.04
CA GLU A 83 -18.85 22.60 -50.88
C GLU A 83 -19.80 21.48 -51.29
N LYS A 84 -20.66 21.72 -52.30
CA LYS A 84 -21.56 20.68 -52.83
C LYS A 84 -20.79 19.47 -53.35
N LEU A 85 -19.73 19.69 -54.14
CA LEU A 85 -18.91 18.60 -54.69
C LEU A 85 -18.16 17.82 -53.60
N LEU A 86 -17.67 18.50 -52.56
CA LEU A 86 -16.92 17.86 -51.46
C LEU A 86 -17.82 17.22 -50.41
N SER A 87 -19.08 17.67 -50.27
CA SER A 87 -20.01 17.22 -49.22
C SER A 87 -20.19 15.71 -49.21
N HIS A 88 -20.30 15.08 -50.38
CA HIS A 88 -20.46 13.64 -50.49
C HIS A 88 -19.21 12.89 -50.02
N LYS A 89 -18.03 13.36 -50.42
CA LYS A 89 -16.76 12.77 -50.00
C LYS A 89 -16.58 12.87 -48.49
N ILE A 90 -16.83 14.05 -47.90
CA ILE A 90 -16.73 14.26 -46.44
C ILE A 90 -17.70 13.33 -45.69
N LYS A 91 -18.95 13.22 -46.16
CA LYS A 91 -19.94 12.29 -45.57
C LYS A 91 -19.48 10.85 -45.64
N LYS A 92 -18.97 10.40 -46.80
CA LYS A 92 -18.43 9.05 -46.97
C LYS A 92 -17.25 8.79 -46.03
N ASP A 93 -16.29 9.70 -45.99
CA ASP A 93 -15.09 9.57 -45.15
C ASP A 93 -15.47 9.52 -43.67
N ARG A 94 -16.44 10.33 -43.25
CA ARG A 94 -17.01 10.29 -41.89
C ARG A 94 -17.64 8.93 -41.56
N LEU A 95 -18.46 8.38 -42.45
CA LEU A 95 -19.08 7.07 -42.21
C LEU A 95 -18.05 5.94 -42.16
N VAL A 96 -17.00 6.02 -42.99
CA VAL A 96 -15.89 5.05 -42.98
C VAL A 96 -15.13 5.11 -41.65
N THR A 97 -14.82 6.31 -41.16
CA THR A 97 -14.11 6.46 -39.87
C THR A 97 -14.98 6.03 -38.70
N GLU A 98 -16.26 6.39 -38.66
CA GLU A 98 -17.21 5.95 -37.63
C GLU A 98 -17.38 4.42 -37.63
N THR A 99 -17.48 3.81 -38.82
CA THR A 99 -17.56 2.34 -38.96
C THR A 99 -16.29 1.67 -38.44
N LYS A 100 -15.11 2.20 -38.81
CA LYS A 100 -13.83 1.66 -38.33
C LYS A 100 -13.72 1.76 -36.81
N GLN A 101 -13.98 2.94 -36.25
CA GLN A 101 -13.96 3.13 -34.79
C GLN A 101 -14.92 2.20 -34.06
N SER A 102 -16.09 1.93 -34.63
CA SER A 102 -17.06 1.01 -34.06
C SER A 102 -16.56 -0.44 -34.08
N ARG A 103 -15.90 -0.86 -35.17
CA ARG A 103 -15.26 -2.19 -35.27
C ARG A 103 -14.12 -2.34 -34.25
N ASP A 104 -13.24 -1.36 -34.19
CA ASP A 104 -12.11 -1.35 -33.25
C ASP A 104 -12.61 -1.45 -31.80
N LYS A 105 -13.69 -0.74 -31.44
CA LYS A 105 -14.34 -0.86 -30.13
C LYS A 105 -14.89 -2.27 -29.87
N LEU A 106 -15.54 -2.88 -30.85
CA LEU A 106 -16.07 -4.24 -30.72
C LEU A 106 -14.95 -5.26 -30.51
N ASP A 107 -13.84 -5.12 -31.21
CA ASP A 107 -12.70 -6.03 -31.08
C ASP A 107 -12.00 -5.88 -29.72
N LEU A 108 -11.85 -4.64 -29.22
CA LEU A 108 -11.38 -4.40 -27.85
C LEU A 108 -12.30 -5.02 -26.80
N LEU A 109 -13.62 -4.89 -26.98
CA LEU A 109 -14.60 -5.49 -26.07
C LEU A 109 -14.54 -7.02 -26.10
N ARG A 110 -14.36 -7.63 -27.27
CA ARG A 110 -14.19 -9.08 -27.42
C ARG A 110 -12.95 -9.57 -26.67
N LEU A 111 -11.82 -8.90 -26.86
CA LEU A 111 -10.57 -9.22 -26.13
C LEU A 111 -10.75 -9.10 -24.62
N ALA A 112 -11.41 -8.03 -24.14
CA ALA A 112 -11.68 -7.85 -22.72
C ALA A 112 -12.59 -8.96 -22.15
N ILE A 113 -13.61 -9.38 -22.90
CA ILE A 113 -14.49 -10.49 -22.51
C ILE A 113 -13.71 -11.80 -22.44
N GLU A 114 -12.87 -12.09 -23.42
CA GLU A 114 -12.06 -13.30 -23.47
C GLU A 114 -11.06 -13.35 -22.31
N GLN A 115 -10.33 -12.27 -22.08
CA GLN A 115 -9.43 -12.15 -20.93
C GLN A 115 -10.19 -12.36 -19.61
N ARG A 116 -11.38 -11.76 -19.47
CA ARG A 116 -12.17 -11.93 -18.24
C ARG A 116 -12.64 -13.36 -18.06
N ARG A 117 -13.02 -14.06 -19.13
CA ARG A 117 -13.39 -15.48 -19.11
C ARG A 117 -12.21 -16.35 -18.67
N ASN A 118 -11.02 -16.11 -19.21
CA ASN A 118 -9.81 -16.84 -18.84
C ASN A 118 -9.48 -16.66 -17.35
N ASN A 119 -9.53 -15.42 -16.86
CA ASN A 119 -9.31 -15.14 -15.43
C ASN A 119 -10.34 -15.84 -14.52
N ILE A 120 -11.61 -15.87 -14.94
CA ILE A 120 -12.66 -16.59 -14.19
C ILE A 120 -12.35 -18.09 -14.17
N GLU A 121 -11.92 -18.66 -15.29
CA GLU A 121 -11.61 -20.08 -15.38
C GLU A 121 -10.40 -20.47 -14.52
N GLU A 122 -9.34 -19.65 -14.53
CA GLU A 122 -8.18 -19.83 -13.64
C GLU A 122 -8.59 -19.77 -12.17
N LYS A 123 -9.40 -18.78 -11.78
CA LYS A 123 -9.88 -18.65 -10.40
C LYS A 123 -10.82 -19.79 -10.00
N LYS A 124 -11.60 -20.34 -10.92
CA LYS A 124 -12.39 -21.55 -10.66
C LYS A 124 -11.51 -22.76 -10.41
N LYS A 125 -10.45 -22.96 -11.19
CA LYS A 125 -9.47 -24.04 -10.96
C LYS A 125 -8.79 -23.90 -9.60
N GLU A 126 -8.35 -22.69 -9.26
CA GLU A 126 -7.77 -22.38 -7.94
C GLU A 126 -8.74 -22.69 -6.80
N LEU A 127 -10.01 -22.29 -6.94
CA LEU A 127 -11.06 -22.59 -5.97
C LEU A 127 -11.27 -24.10 -5.78
N VAL A 128 -11.29 -24.88 -6.87
CA VAL A 128 -11.43 -26.34 -6.81
C VAL A 128 -10.26 -26.96 -6.06
N ASN A 129 -9.02 -26.55 -6.37
CA ASN A 129 -7.82 -27.04 -5.70
C ASN A 129 -7.85 -26.74 -4.20
N LEU A 130 -8.22 -25.50 -3.82
CA LEU A 130 -8.33 -25.10 -2.42
C LEU A 130 -9.43 -25.87 -1.68
N LYS A 131 -10.58 -26.10 -2.32
CA LYS A 131 -11.66 -26.91 -1.74
C LYS A 131 -11.21 -28.35 -1.51
N GLN A 132 -10.50 -28.94 -2.47
CA GLN A 132 -9.97 -30.29 -2.33
C GLN A 132 -8.92 -30.37 -1.22
N HIS A 133 -7.99 -29.42 -1.16
CA HIS A 133 -7.00 -29.35 -0.10
C HIS A 133 -7.65 -29.21 1.29
N ASN A 134 -8.65 -28.34 1.42
CA ASN A 134 -9.38 -28.17 2.67
C ASN A 134 -10.17 -29.43 3.06
N HIS A 135 -10.77 -30.11 2.08
CA HIS A 135 -11.42 -31.41 2.29
C HIS A 135 -10.43 -32.47 2.80
N ASP A 136 -9.23 -32.56 2.20
CA ASP A 136 -8.18 -33.47 2.63
C ASP A 136 -7.71 -33.19 4.06
N LEU A 137 -7.57 -31.91 4.43
CA LEU A 137 -7.25 -31.52 5.80
C LEU A 137 -8.37 -31.89 6.78
N ASN A 138 -9.63 -31.58 6.43
CA ASN A 138 -10.79 -31.90 7.27
C ASN A 138 -10.99 -33.39 7.44
N SER A 139 -10.70 -34.21 6.43
CA SER A 139 -10.76 -35.67 6.56
C SER A 139 -9.67 -36.25 7.46
N LYS A 140 -8.49 -35.61 7.51
CA LYS A 140 -7.36 -36.02 8.37
C LYS A 140 -7.48 -35.50 9.80
N LEU A 141 -8.14 -34.36 10.01
CA LEU A 141 -8.25 -33.68 11.30
C LEU A 141 -8.74 -34.59 12.45
N PRO A 142 -9.79 -35.42 12.29
CA PRO A 142 -10.25 -36.32 13.36
C PRO A 142 -9.20 -37.35 13.78
N ARG A 143 -8.34 -37.79 12.84
CA ARG A 143 -7.26 -38.75 13.14
C ARG A 143 -6.20 -38.10 14.03
N TYR A 144 -5.82 -36.87 13.74
CA TYR A 144 -4.90 -36.10 14.58
C TYR A 144 -5.52 -35.80 15.94
N GLN A 145 -6.79 -35.40 16.00
CA GLN A 145 -7.51 -35.16 17.25
C GLN A 145 -7.54 -36.42 18.13
N LYS A 146 -7.82 -37.59 17.54
CA LYS A 146 -7.78 -38.87 18.26
C LYS A 146 -6.38 -39.17 18.79
N ARG A 147 -5.33 -38.97 17.97
CA ARG A 147 -3.93 -39.20 18.37
C ARG A 147 -3.52 -38.28 19.52
N VAL A 148 -3.85 -37.00 19.45
CA VAL A 148 -3.57 -36.02 20.51
C VAL A 148 -4.30 -36.40 21.80
N SER A 149 -5.56 -36.82 21.71
CA SER A 149 -6.32 -37.29 22.88
C SER A 149 -5.69 -38.54 23.53
N LEU A 150 -5.25 -39.52 22.73
CA LEU A 150 -4.58 -40.72 23.26
C LEU A 150 -3.24 -40.40 23.93
N LEU A 151 -2.42 -39.54 23.31
CA LEU A 151 -1.17 -39.09 23.91
C LEU A 151 -1.39 -38.30 25.20
N GLY A 152 -2.43 -37.44 25.22
CA GLY A 152 -2.82 -36.69 26.42
C GLY A 152 -3.22 -37.62 27.57
N LYS A 153 -4.03 -38.65 27.29
CA LYS A 153 -4.41 -39.67 28.28
C LYS A 153 -3.18 -40.42 28.80
N HIS A 154 -2.33 -40.93 27.91
CA HIS A 154 -1.12 -41.65 28.31
C HIS A 154 -0.19 -40.79 29.18
N ALA A 155 0.03 -39.52 28.81
CA ALA A 155 0.84 -38.60 29.62
C ALA A 155 0.23 -38.35 31.01
N GLN A 156 -1.11 -38.25 31.09
CA GLN A 156 -1.81 -38.10 32.35
C GLN A 156 -1.70 -39.36 33.23
N ASP A 157 -1.83 -40.54 32.64
CA ASP A 157 -1.71 -41.83 33.33
C ASP A 157 -0.30 -42.01 33.88
N GLN A 158 0.74 -41.73 33.08
CA GLN A 158 2.13 -41.79 33.55
C GLN A 158 2.43 -40.80 34.67
N ARG A 159 1.87 -39.59 34.59
CA ARG A 159 2.01 -38.59 35.66
C ARG A 159 1.39 -39.08 36.96
N LEU A 160 0.20 -39.70 36.89
CA LEU A 160 -0.48 -40.25 38.06
C LEU A 160 0.30 -41.42 38.66
N GLU A 161 0.81 -42.33 37.82
CA GLU A 161 1.62 -43.47 38.27
C GLU A 161 2.91 -43.00 38.96
N LEU A 162 3.59 -42.00 38.39
CA LEU A 162 4.77 -41.41 39.00
C LEU A 162 4.43 -40.77 40.36
N GLN A 163 3.34 -40.01 40.44
CA GLN A 163 2.90 -39.39 41.70
C GLN A 163 2.59 -40.44 42.77
N ASN A 164 1.95 -41.55 42.39
CA ASN A 164 1.68 -42.66 43.30
C ASN A 164 2.98 -43.32 43.80
N LYS A 165 3.95 -43.54 42.91
CA LYS A 165 5.27 -44.09 43.29
C LYS A 165 6.02 -43.16 44.22
N ILE A 166 6.06 -41.85 43.92
CA ILE A 166 6.67 -40.84 44.79
C ILE A 166 6.03 -40.88 46.19
N SER A 167 4.69 -40.91 46.24
CA SER A 167 3.96 -40.94 47.51
C SER A 167 4.27 -42.21 48.31
N ALA A 168 4.31 -43.38 47.66
CA ALA A 168 4.64 -44.65 48.30
C ALA A 168 6.08 -44.67 48.83
N TYR A 169 7.05 -44.19 48.05
CA TYR A 169 8.44 -44.11 48.48
C TYR A 169 8.63 -43.11 49.62
N SER A 170 7.94 -41.98 49.59
CA SER A 170 7.94 -41.02 50.70
C SER A 170 7.46 -41.67 52.00
N GLN A 171 6.32 -42.38 51.96
CA GLN A 171 5.78 -43.08 53.12
C GLN A 171 6.75 -44.13 53.68
N GLN A 172 7.38 -44.93 52.81
CA GLN A 172 8.39 -45.90 53.24
C GLN A 172 9.62 -45.24 53.85
N ALA A 173 10.09 -44.13 53.27
CA ALA A 173 11.20 -43.37 53.81
C ALA A 173 10.88 -42.82 55.21
N ASP A 174 9.66 -42.32 55.42
CA ASP A 174 9.18 -41.81 56.70
C ASP A 174 9.10 -42.91 57.76
N LEU A 175 8.56 -44.09 57.40
CA LEU A 175 8.52 -45.26 58.29
C LEU A 175 9.93 -45.74 58.67
N LEU A 176 10.84 -45.81 57.69
CA LEU A 176 12.23 -46.20 57.95
C LEU A 176 12.95 -45.18 58.83
N ALA A 177 12.73 -43.88 58.60
CA ALA A 177 13.26 -42.83 59.44
C ALA A 177 12.72 -42.93 60.87
N ALA A 178 11.42 -43.18 61.04
CA ALA A 178 10.81 -43.41 62.35
C ALA A 178 11.40 -44.63 63.07
N LEU A 179 11.58 -45.75 62.36
CA LEU A 179 12.20 -46.96 62.91
C LEU A 179 13.66 -46.71 63.31
N ARG A 180 14.45 -46.05 62.46
CA ARG A 180 15.84 -45.66 62.78
C ARG A 180 15.88 -44.79 64.03
N ARG A 181 15.05 -43.74 64.12
CA ARG A 181 14.93 -42.90 65.32
C ARG A 181 14.55 -43.70 66.56
N SER A 182 13.60 -44.64 66.44
CA SER A 182 13.21 -45.52 67.55
C SER A 182 14.36 -46.42 68.01
N ARG A 183 15.10 -47.03 67.08
CA ARG A 183 16.23 -47.91 67.39
C ARG A 183 17.39 -47.14 68.03
N ILE A 184 17.72 -45.96 67.49
CA ILE A 184 18.72 -45.07 68.09
C ILE A 184 18.33 -44.75 69.54
N ARG A 185 17.08 -44.34 69.79
CA ARG A 185 16.59 -44.08 71.16
C ARG A 185 16.71 -45.30 72.08
N GLN A 186 16.40 -46.50 71.59
CA GLN A 186 16.58 -47.74 72.37
C GLN A 186 18.06 -47.98 72.69
N LEU A 187 18.97 -47.84 71.72
CA LEU A 187 20.40 -48.04 71.92
C LEU A 187 20.96 -47.03 72.91
N THR A 188 20.64 -45.75 72.76
CA THR A 188 21.04 -44.68 73.69
C THR A 188 20.47 -44.90 75.09
N LYS A 189 19.26 -45.43 75.24
CA LYS A 189 18.66 -45.66 76.56
C LYS A 189 19.24 -46.86 77.30
N TYR A 190 19.50 -47.96 76.59
CA TYR A 190 19.77 -49.26 77.23
C TYR A 190 21.21 -49.77 77.10
N ILE A 191 21.91 -49.43 76.02
CA ILE A 191 23.28 -49.94 75.76
C ILE A 191 24.31 -48.86 76.00
N PHE A 192 24.04 -47.66 75.50
CA PHE A 192 24.92 -46.51 75.62
C PHE A 192 24.22 -45.38 76.40
N PRO A 193 23.82 -45.62 77.67
CA PRO A 193 23.25 -44.56 78.49
C PRO A 193 24.26 -43.43 78.58
N VAL A 194 23.93 -42.31 77.95
CA VAL A 194 24.74 -41.09 78.01
C VAL A 194 24.42 -40.42 79.32
N TYR A 195 25.32 -40.56 80.29
CA TYR A 195 25.29 -39.76 81.50
C TYR A 195 26.06 -38.48 81.21
N ILE A 196 25.39 -37.34 81.35
CA ILE A 196 26.07 -36.05 81.35
C ILE A 196 26.85 -35.99 82.67
N SER A 197 28.15 -36.21 82.60
CA SER A 197 29.04 -35.76 83.67
C SER A 197 29.17 -34.26 83.52
N TYR A 198 28.41 -33.51 84.33
CA TYR A 198 28.81 -32.15 84.64
C TYR A 198 30.16 -32.28 85.34
N ASP A 199 31.18 -31.55 84.89
CA ASP A 199 32.40 -31.36 85.67
C ASP A 199 31.97 -30.65 86.96
N THR A 200 31.59 -31.42 87.97
CA THR A 200 31.35 -30.95 89.34
C THR A 200 32.70 -30.77 90.02
N SER A 201 33.46 -29.82 89.46
CA SER A 201 34.29 -28.89 90.19
C SER A 201 33.62 -27.52 90.02
N GLU A 202 32.36 -27.36 90.39
CA GLU A 202 31.96 -26.59 91.57
C GLU A 202 30.50 -26.91 91.98
N SER A 203 30.32 -27.17 93.27
CA SER A 203 29.08 -27.28 94.09
C SER A 203 27.86 -28.07 93.57
N ILE A 204 27.60 -29.14 94.33
CA ILE A 204 26.39 -29.93 94.43
C ILE A 204 25.23 -29.10 95.02
N GLU A 205 24.28 -28.67 94.20
CA GLU A 205 22.92 -28.32 94.59
C GLU A 205 22.09 -28.20 93.30
N ASP A 206 20.87 -28.75 93.33
CA ASP A 206 19.81 -28.63 92.31
C ASP A 206 19.88 -29.57 91.09
N MET A 207 19.49 -30.83 91.28
CA MET A 207 19.03 -31.68 90.18
C MET A 207 17.53 -31.44 89.91
N GLU A 208 17.23 -30.56 88.95
CA GLU A 208 15.88 -30.37 88.41
C GLU A 208 15.66 -31.26 87.16
N PHE A 209 14.56 -32.02 87.16
CA PHE A 209 14.13 -32.83 86.03
C PHE A 209 13.46 -31.93 84.98
N VAL A 210 14.19 -31.55 83.93
CA VAL A 210 13.60 -30.93 82.74
C VAL A 210 13.33 -32.01 81.70
N GLY A 211 12.21 -32.70 81.88
CA GLY A 211 11.46 -33.16 80.73
C GLY A 211 10.54 -32.03 80.29
N ASP A 212 10.95 -31.21 79.33
CA ASP A 212 10.09 -30.93 78.19
C ASP A 212 10.85 -30.28 77.04
N ASP A 213 10.25 -30.49 75.87
CA ASP A 213 10.63 -30.07 74.54
C ASP A 213 11.03 -28.60 74.45
N ASP A 214 12.26 -28.33 73.96
CA ASP A 214 12.57 -27.29 72.97
C ASP A 214 14.11 -27.19 72.83
N GLU A 215 14.75 -28.22 72.27
CA GLU A 215 16.10 -28.05 71.72
C GLU A 215 16.05 -27.98 70.19
N GLU A 216 16.35 -26.77 69.74
CA GLU A 216 16.53 -26.30 68.37
C GLU A 216 17.27 -27.33 67.50
N PRO A 217 16.79 -27.63 66.27
CA PRO A 217 17.37 -28.69 65.47
C PRO A 217 18.85 -28.40 65.18
N PRO A 218 19.76 -29.38 65.35
CA PRO A 218 21.18 -29.16 65.10
C PRO A 218 21.36 -28.68 63.66
N LYS A 219 22.11 -27.59 63.48
CA LYS A 219 22.48 -27.06 62.15
C LYS A 219 23.05 -28.22 61.33
N ARG A 220 22.26 -28.67 60.34
CA ARG A 220 22.70 -29.73 59.42
C ARG A 220 24.02 -29.29 58.80
N PRO A 221 25.07 -30.12 58.80
CA PRO A 221 26.23 -29.82 57.97
C PRO A 221 25.72 -29.60 56.55
N GLN A 222 26.02 -28.43 56.00
CA GLN A 222 25.67 -28.07 54.64
C GLN A 222 26.45 -29.04 53.74
N LEU A 223 25.77 -30.12 53.33
CA LEU A 223 26.29 -31.00 52.29
C LEU A 223 26.36 -30.17 51.02
N HIS A 224 27.57 -29.66 50.74
CA HIS A 224 27.94 -29.29 49.39
C HIS A 224 27.84 -30.55 48.56
N ILE A 225 26.72 -30.71 47.85
CA ILE A 225 26.69 -31.58 46.68
C ILE A 225 27.68 -30.94 45.72
N VAL A 226 28.90 -31.48 45.70
CA VAL A 226 29.81 -31.24 44.59
C VAL A 226 29.07 -31.77 43.38
N ASN A 227 28.63 -30.87 42.50
CA ASN A 227 28.08 -31.25 41.21
C ASN A 227 29.06 -32.24 40.57
N SER A 228 28.57 -33.40 40.14
CA SER A 228 29.34 -34.30 39.29
C SER A 228 29.97 -33.46 38.18
N TRP A 229 31.30 -33.46 38.18
CA TRP A 229 32.20 -32.85 37.22
C TRP A 229 31.55 -32.76 35.84
N ILE A 230 31.03 -31.57 35.50
CA ILE A 230 30.77 -31.23 34.11
C ILE A 230 32.16 -30.91 33.56
N SER A 231 32.68 -31.82 32.72
CA SER A 231 33.98 -31.64 32.09
C SER A 231 33.97 -30.33 31.29
N THR A 232 34.89 -29.42 31.60
CA THR A 232 35.03 -28.12 30.91
C THR A 232 35.59 -28.26 29.50
N ASP A 233 35.97 -29.47 29.10
CA ASP A 233 36.64 -29.75 27.82
C ASP A 233 35.64 -30.11 26.69
N GLY A 234 34.33 -29.93 26.91
CA GLY A 234 33.31 -30.09 25.88
C GLY A 234 33.05 -31.54 25.46
N ASP A 235 33.57 -32.53 26.20
CA ASP A 235 33.37 -33.94 25.91
C ASP A 235 32.18 -34.49 26.71
N PHE A 236 31.02 -34.58 26.04
CA PHE A 236 29.73 -35.03 26.60
C PHE A 236 29.46 -36.53 26.42
N SER A 237 30.51 -37.31 26.11
CA SER A 237 30.42 -38.74 25.81
C SER A 237 29.82 -39.57 26.97
N ASN A 238 29.88 -39.10 28.21
CA ASN A 238 29.23 -39.74 29.36
C ASN A 238 27.72 -39.46 29.52
N LEU A 239 27.17 -38.42 28.87
CA LEU A 239 25.72 -38.21 28.79
C LEU A 239 25.06 -39.06 27.70
N GLN A 240 25.85 -39.67 26.82
CA GLN A 240 25.34 -40.42 25.68
C GLN A 240 24.79 -41.80 26.03
N SER A 241 24.95 -42.28 27.28
CA SER A 241 24.28 -43.49 27.76
C SER A 241 22.80 -43.28 28.14
N TRP A 242 22.31 -42.04 28.15
CA TRP A 242 20.90 -41.69 28.39
C TRP A 242 20.21 -41.16 27.12
N GLY A 243 20.77 -41.51 25.95
CA GLY A 243 20.39 -41.01 24.63
C GLY A 243 19.28 -41.77 23.90
N GLU A 244 18.31 -42.38 24.60
CA GLU A 244 17.11 -42.93 23.94
C GLU A 244 15.81 -42.20 24.33
N SER A 245 15.87 -41.04 24.98
CA SER A 245 14.67 -40.29 25.40
C SER A 245 14.81 -38.77 25.24
N GLY A 246 15.18 -38.34 24.03
CA GLY A 246 15.49 -36.93 23.73
C GLY A 246 14.76 -36.36 22.50
N ILE A 247 13.43 -36.47 22.41
CA ILE A 247 12.61 -35.74 21.40
C ILE A 247 11.78 -34.61 22.04
N ILE A 248 11.70 -34.52 23.36
CA ILE A 248 10.67 -33.70 24.02
C ILE A 248 11.09 -32.23 24.25
N MET A 249 12.39 -31.88 24.20
CA MET A 249 12.84 -30.54 24.56
C MET A 249 12.85 -29.48 23.44
N ARG A 250 12.27 -29.75 22.26
CA ARG A 250 12.11 -28.73 21.20
C ARG A 250 10.72 -28.09 21.12
N PHE A 251 9.72 -28.57 21.86
CA PHE A 251 8.34 -28.04 21.78
C PHE A 251 7.99 -26.99 22.84
N PHE A 252 8.72 -26.91 23.95
CA PHE A 252 8.37 -25.99 25.04
C PHE A 252 8.74 -24.52 24.77
N LEU A 253 9.71 -24.25 23.90
CA LEU A 253 10.13 -22.87 23.60
C LEU A 253 9.19 -22.10 22.67
N VAL A 254 8.33 -22.79 21.91
CA VAL A 254 7.40 -22.13 20.97
C VAL A 254 6.09 -21.71 21.65
N SER A 255 5.72 -22.34 22.77
CA SER A 255 4.45 -22.04 23.45
C SER A 255 4.51 -20.80 24.35
N TYR A 256 5.70 -20.35 24.75
CA TYR A 256 5.85 -19.19 25.65
C TYR A 256 5.83 -17.83 24.92
N ILE A 257 5.94 -17.84 23.58
CA ILE A 257 5.93 -16.60 22.78
C ILE A 257 4.49 -16.24 22.35
N PHE A 258 3.58 -17.20 22.21
CA PHE A 258 2.22 -16.94 21.72
C PHE A 258 1.20 -16.52 22.79
N LEU A 259 1.51 -16.65 24.08
CA LEU A 259 0.59 -16.27 25.16
C LEU A 259 0.75 -14.83 25.65
N ASN A 260 1.79 -14.10 25.24
CA ASN A 260 2.01 -12.70 25.67
C ASN A 260 1.51 -11.64 24.68
N ASP A 261 0.95 -12.03 23.52
CA ASP A 261 0.45 -11.09 22.50
C ASP A 261 -1.08 -10.91 22.50
N ILE A 262 -1.81 -11.56 23.41
CA ILE A 262 -3.29 -11.48 23.46
C ILE A 262 -3.83 -10.48 24.50
N ASP A 263 -3.00 -9.99 25.43
CA ASP A 263 -3.41 -9.00 26.45
C ASP A 263 -3.04 -7.54 26.12
N ARG A 264 -2.81 -7.22 24.83
CA ARG A 264 -2.70 -5.83 24.35
C ARG A 264 -3.58 -5.61 23.11
N SER A 265 -4.88 -5.42 23.34
CA SER A 265 -5.79 -4.72 22.43
C SER A 265 -6.94 -4.12 23.22
#